data_AF-A0A212DI23-F1
#
_entry.id   AF-A0A212DI23-F1
#
_cell.length_a   1.000
_cell.length_b   1.000
_cell.length_c   1.000
_cell.angle_alpha   90.00
_cell.angle_beta   90.00
_cell.angle_gamma   90.00
#
_symmetry.space_group_name_H-M   'P 1'
#
loop_
_entity.id
_entity.type
_entity.pdbx_description
1 polymer ?
#
loop_
_entity_poly.entity_id
_entity_poly.type
_entity_poly.pdbx_seq_one_letter_code
_entity_poly.pdbx_strand_id
1 'polypeptide(L)'
;VWQCGGSVEVLPCSRIAHIERAHKPYTEDLTAHVRRNALRVAEVWMDEFKSHVYMAWNIPQEDSGIDIGDITARKALRKQLQCKTFRWYLVSVYPEMRMYSDIIAYGVVRSPRLGFHPDISTQVGPVVDLWTRGWAQLDPFSPASSMAGLLHEQRHLLVQEHNELN
;
A
#
# COMPACT_ATOMS: atom_id res chain seq x y z
N VAL A 1 -5.27 1.37 15.63
CA VAL A 1 -4.85 2.21 16.78
C VAL A 1 -5.39 3.62 16.60
N TRP A 2 -4.85 4.41 15.66
CA TRP A 2 -5.28 5.78 15.37
C TRP A 2 -6.79 5.99 15.26
N GLN A 3 -7.46 5.25 14.37
CA GLN A 3 -8.91 5.40 14.17
C GLN A 3 -9.74 5.11 15.43
N CYS A 4 -9.22 4.39 16.42
CA CYS A 4 -9.97 3.98 17.61
C CYS A 4 -9.49 4.70 18.88
N GLY A 5 -8.81 5.84 18.75
CA GLY A 5 -8.46 6.72 19.88
C GLY A 5 -7.07 6.51 20.50
N GLY A 6 -6.22 5.64 19.94
CA GLY A 6 -4.82 5.51 20.36
C GLY A 6 -3.85 6.29 19.48
N SER A 7 -2.59 6.35 19.88
CA SER A 7 -1.47 6.92 19.10
C SER A 7 -0.40 5.87 18.81
N VAL A 8 0.47 6.17 17.85
CA VAL A 8 1.69 5.39 17.54
C VAL A 8 2.85 6.36 17.48
N GLU A 9 3.90 6.10 18.24
CA GLU A 9 5.04 7.00 18.40
C GLU A 9 6.36 6.27 18.14
N VAL A 10 7.32 6.98 17.54
CA VAL A 10 8.70 6.51 17.36
C VAL A 10 9.55 7.16 18.45
N LEU A 11 10.10 6.35 19.35
CA LEU A 11 10.94 6.84 20.44
C LEU A 11 12.42 6.83 20.03
N PRO A 12 13.06 7.99 19.76
CA PRO A 12 14.44 8.04 19.27
C PRO A 12 15.47 7.49 20.28
N CYS A 13 15.12 7.49 21.57
CA CYS A 13 15.94 6.96 22.66
C CYS A 13 15.91 5.42 22.76
N SER A 14 14.93 4.75 22.15
CA SER A 14 14.79 3.28 22.19
C SER A 14 15.22 2.69 20.86
N ARG A 15 16.47 2.22 20.78
CA ARG A 15 17.08 1.77 19.52
C ARG A 15 17.18 0.25 19.47
N ILE A 16 16.63 -0.36 18.41
CA ILE A 16 16.75 -1.78 18.10
C ILE A 16 17.20 -1.89 16.64
N ALA A 17 18.30 -2.62 16.38
CA ALA A 17 18.75 -2.89 15.02
C ALA A 17 17.95 -4.04 14.39
N HIS A 18 17.47 -3.84 13.16
CA HIS A 18 16.81 -4.87 12.36
C HIS A 18 17.68 -5.25 11.17
N ILE A 19 17.93 -6.56 10.98
CA ILE A 19 18.63 -7.09 9.81
C ILE A 19 17.58 -7.41 8.74
N GLU A 20 17.50 -6.54 7.73
CA GLU A 20 16.62 -6.74 6.59
C GLU A 20 17.08 -7.96 5.76
N ARG A 21 16.11 -8.77 5.32
CA ARG A 21 16.38 -9.94 4.49
C ARG A 21 15.85 -9.71 3.08
N ALA A 22 16.66 -10.03 2.08
CA ALA A 22 16.24 -10.02 0.69
C ALA A 22 15.20 -11.11 0.36
N HIS A 23 15.27 -12.26 1.05
CA HIS A 23 14.34 -13.38 0.87
C HIS A 23 13.87 -13.93 2.23
N LYS A 24 12.63 -14.44 2.28
CA LYS A 24 12.05 -15.05 3.48
C LYS A 24 12.32 -16.57 3.46
N PRO A 25 13.10 -17.13 4.40
CA PRO A 25 13.56 -18.53 4.29
C PRO A 25 12.48 -19.59 4.54
N TYR A 26 11.27 -19.20 4.97
CA TYR A 26 10.20 -20.11 5.36
C TYR A 26 9.12 -20.31 4.28
N THR A 27 9.11 -19.50 3.22
CA THR A 27 8.28 -19.77 2.03
C THR A 27 8.83 -19.01 0.83
N GLU A 28 8.82 -19.66 -0.33
CA GLU A 28 9.29 -19.10 -1.59
C GLU A 28 8.27 -18.13 -2.21
N ASP A 29 6.97 -18.36 -1.96
CA ASP A 29 5.90 -17.49 -2.43
C ASP A 29 5.02 -16.98 -1.28
N LEU A 30 5.02 -15.67 -1.10
CA LEU A 30 4.18 -14.95 -0.15
C LEU A 30 3.08 -14.15 -0.84
N THR A 31 3.06 -14.13 -2.17
CA THR A 31 2.24 -13.22 -2.97
C THR A 31 0.76 -13.35 -2.63
N ALA A 32 0.26 -14.59 -2.59
CA ALA A 32 -1.14 -14.86 -2.25
C ALA A 32 -1.48 -14.40 -0.82
N HIS A 33 -0.61 -14.70 0.15
CA HIS A 33 -0.83 -14.34 1.55
C HIS A 33 -0.77 -12.83 1.79
N VAL A 34 0.19 -12.15 1.18
CA VAL A 34 0.35 -10.69 1.29
C VAL A 34 -0.85 -9.98 0.67
N ARG A 35 -1.28 -10.40 -0.54
CA ARG A 35 -2.46 -9.85 -1.19
C ARG A 35 -3.72 -10.09 -0.36
N ARG A 36 -3.95 -11.32 0.10
CA ARG A 36 -5.08 -11.66 0.98
C ARG A 36 -5.12 -10.76 2.22
N ASN A 37 -3.99 -10.62 2.91
CA ASN A 37 -3.91 -9.84 4.15
C ASN A 37 -4.10 -8.34 3.91
N ALA A 38 -3.51 -7.80 2.83
CA ALA A 38 -3.70 -6.40 2.44
C ALA A 38 -5.17 -6.09 2.14
N LEU A 39 -5.86 -6.95 1.37
CA LEU A 39 -7.28 -6.79 1.08
C LEU A 39 -8.15 -6.89 2.34
N ARG A 40 -7.84 -7.81 3.27
CA ARG A 40 -8.55 -7.89 4.57
C ARG A 40 -8.43 -6.60 5.37
N VAL A 41 -7.26 -5.96 5.37
CA VAL A 41 -7.07 -4.66 6.05
C VAL A 41 -7.86 -3.58 5.33
N ALA A 42 -7.77 -3.52 4.00
CA ALA A 42 -8.48 -2.52 3.20
C ALA A 42 -9.99 -2.58 3.41
N GLU A 43 -10.58 -3.78 3.35
CA GLU A 43 -12.01 -4.00 3.53
C GLU A 43 -12.54 -3.66 4.93
N VAL A 44 -11.68 -3.67 5.95
CA VAL A 44 -12.07 -3.37 7.32
C VAL A 44 -11.80 -1.91 7.69
N TRP A 45 -10.71 -1.32 7.22
CA TRP A 45 -10.17 -0.07 7.78
C TRP A 45 -10.06 1.09 6.80
N MET A 46 -10.15 0.86 5.48
CA MET A 46 -9.89 1.89 4.47
C MET A 46 -11.13 2.48 3.80
N ASP A 47 -12.33 2.06 4.20
CA ASP A 47 -13.61 2.63 3.73
C ASP A 47 -13.66 2.77 2.20
N GLU A 48 -13.98 3.96 1.67
CA GLU A 48 -14.01 4.29 0.24
C GLU A 48 -12.63 4.22 -0.44
N PHE A 49 -11.55 4.35 0.33
CA PHE A 49 -10.18 4.37 -0.18
C PHE A 49 -9.62 2.98 -0.45
N LYS A 50 -10.35 1.90 -0.10
CA LYS A 50 -9.93 0.53 -0.39
C LYS A 50 -9.66 0.29 -1.89
N SER A 51 -10.34 1.02 -2.78
CA SER A 51 -10.13 1.00 -4.23
C SER A 51 -8.65 1.21 -4.61
N HIS A 52 -7.92 2.04 -3.85
CA HIS A 52 -6.51 2.31 -4.10
C HIS A 52 -5.66 1.07 -3.90
N VAL A 53 -6.01 0.20 -2.96
CA VAL A 53 -5.32 -1.09 -2.75
C VAL A 53 -5.62 -2.03 -3.92
N TYR A 54 -6.87 -2.11 -4.36
CA TYR A 54 -7.23 -2.91 -5.54
C TYR A 54 -6.46 -2.45 -6.79
N MET A 55 -6.37 -1.14 -7.02
CA MET A 55 -5.60 -0.57 -8.12
C MET A 55 -4.09 -0.82 -7.99
N ALA A 56 -3.50 -0.61 -6.81
CA ALA A 56 -2.06 -0.80 -6.57
C ALA A 56 -1.59 -2.24 -6.86
N TRP A 57 -2.46 -3.22 -6.63
CA TRP A 57 -2.18 -4.63 -6.91
C TRP A 57 -2.71 -5.12 -8.25
N ASN A 58 -3.31 -4.22 -9.06
CA ASN A 58 -3.98 -4.54 -10.32
C ASN A 58 -5.03 -5.67 -10.17
N ILE A 59 -5.84 -5.59 -9.10
CA ILE A 59 -6.89 -6.55 -8.75
C ILE A 59 -8.25 -5.92 -9.11
N PRO A 60 -9.10 -6.61 -9.90
CA PRO A 60 -10.46 -6.16 -10.15
C PRO A 60 -11.28 -6.09 -8.86
N GLN A 61 -12.09 -5.05 -8.69
CA GLN A 61 -12.85 -4.86 -7.45
C GLN A 61 -14.06 -5.80 -7.33
N GLU A 62 -14.71 -6.12 -8.44
CA GLU A 62 -15.91 -6.98 -8.47
C GLU A 62 -15.51 -8.47 -8.47
N ASP A 63 -14.50 -8.84 -9.25
CA ASP A 63 -14.02 -10.23 -9.39
C ASP A 63 -12.53 -10.35 -9.09
N SER A 64 -12.16 -10.04 -7.84
CA SER A 64 -10.75 -10.09 -7.41
C SER A 64 -10.09 -11.46 -7.54
N GLY A 65 -10.87 -12.54 -7.61
CA GLY A 65 -10.39 -13.92 -7.61
C GLY A 65 -9.66 -14.35 -6.33
N ILE A 66 -9.64 -13.49 -5.30
CA ILE A 66 -8.90 -13.72 -4.05
C ILE A 66 -9.91 -13.94 -2.93
N ASP A 67 -9.92 -15.15 -2.36
CA ASP A 67 -10.62 -15.40 -1.12
C ASP A 67 -9.94 -14.66 0.03
N ILE A 68 -10.61 -13.62 0.55
CA ILE A 68 -10.16 -12.89 1.74
C ILE A 68 -10.62 -13.55 3.04
N GLY A 69 -11.54 -14.51 2.99
CA GLY A 69 -12.19 -15.13 4.14
C GLY A 69 -13.09 -14.18 4.93
N ASP A 70 -13.66 -14.69 6.04
CA ASP A 70 -14.56 -13.90 6.87
C ASP A 70 -13.84 -12.75 7.61
N ILE A 71 -14.45 -11.58 7.57
CA ILE A 71 -14.01 -10.33 8.23
C ILE A 71 -15.11 -9.72 9.11
N THR A 72 -16.24 -10.41 9.29
CA THR A 72 -17.41 -9.94 10.02
C THR A 72 -17.07 -9.55 11.45
N ALA A 73 -16.32 -10.40 12.17
CA ALA A 73 -15.88 -10.10 13.53
C ALA A 73 -15.02 -8.82 13.62
N ARG A 74 -14.18 -8.54 12.61
CA ARG A 74 -13.33 -7.34 12.58
C ARG A 74 -14.14 -6.08 12.27
N LYS A 75 -15.09 -6.16 11.34
CA LYS A 75 -16.05 -5.08 11.08
C LYS A 75 -16.92 -4.79 12.31
N ALA A 76 -17.37 -5.82 13.01
CA ALA A 76 -18.13 -5.68 14.26
C ALA A 76 -17.32 -4.98 15.36
N LEU A 77 -16.06 -5.39 15.55
CA LEU A 77 -15.15 -4.75 16.50
C LEU A 77 -14.96 -3.26 16.21
N ARG A 78 -14.74 -2.90 14.93
CA ARG A 78 -14.58 -1.49 14.52
C ARG A 78 -15.82 -0.65 14.88
N LYS A 79 -17.02 -1.21 14.67
CA LYS A 79 -18.29 -0.59 15.05
C LYS A 79 -18.42 -0.46 16.57
N GLN A 80 -18.12 -1.52 17.31
CA GLN A 80 -18.22 -1.55 18.78
C GLN A 80 -17.31 -0.51 19.43
N LEU A 81 -16.08 -0.35 18.94
CA LEU A 81 -15.12 0.64 19.44
C LEU A 81 -15.38 2.07 18.93
N GLN A 82 -16.45 2.28 18.14
CA GLN A 82 -16.82 3.57 17.56
C GLN A 82 -15.64 4.27 16.86
N CYS A 83 -14.84 3.49 16.13
CA CYS A 83 -13.66 4.02 15.46
C CYS A 83 -14.05 5.04 14.37
N LYS A 84 -13.21 6.05 14.20
CA LYS A 84 -13.27 7.08 13.17
C LYS A 84 -13.14 6.48 11.76
N THR A 85 -13.52 7.27 10.76
CA THR A 85 -13.40 6.90 9.35
C THR A 85 -11.94 6.97 8.88
N PHE A 86 -11.62 6.28 7.79
CA PHE A 86 -10.30 6.40 7.17
C PHE A 86 -10.04 7.81 6.65
N ARG A 87 -11.06 8.51 6.16
CA ARG A 87 -10.96 9.92 5.79
C ARG A 87 -10.47 10.80 6.93
N TRP A 88 -10.99 10.59 8.15
CA TRP A 88 -10.51 11.30 9.34
C TRP A 88 -9.03 11.01 9.60
N TYR A 89 -8.59 9.76 9.43
CA TYR A 89 -7.17 9.40 9.57
C TYR A 89 -6.28 10.16 8.58
N LEU A 90 -6.67 10.22 7.30
CA LEU A 90 -5.89 10.95 6.28
C LEU A 90 -5.83 12.46 6.56
N VAL A 91 -6.92 13.08 6.99
CA VAL A 91 -6.95 14.54 7.19
C VAL A 91 -6.34 14.95 8.54
N SER A 92 -6.45 14.11 9.58
CA SER A 92 -6.04 14.47 10.95
C SER A 92 -4.73 13.85 11.40
N VAL A 93 -4.34 12.68 10.87
CA VAL A 93 -3.15 11.94 11.31
C VAL A 93 -2.06 11.92 10.26
N TYR A 94 -2.39 11.85 8.97
CA TYR A 94 -1.40 11.82 7.89
C TYR A 94 -1.76 12.75 6.72
N PRO A 95 -1.82 14.08 6.97
CA PRO A 95 -2.26 15.07 5.98
C PRO A 95 -1.31 15.22 4.79
N GLU A 96 -0.07 14.77 4.91
CA GLU A 96 0.91 14.80 3.81
C GLU A 96 0.58 13.77 2.71
N MET A 97 -0.25 12.75 3.02
CA MET A 97 -0.67 11.76 2.04
C MET A 97 -1.61 12.37 0.99
N ARG A 98 -1.22 12.25 -0.28
CA ARG A 98 -2.06 12.67 -1.41
C ARG A 98 -3.26 11.73 -1.57
N MET A 99 -4.46 12.31 -1.62
CA MET A 99 -5.69 11.60 -1.92
C MET A 99 -6.01 11.75 -3.41
N TYR A 100 -6.24 10.64 -4.10
CA TYR A 100 -6.67 10.64 -5.50
C TYR A 100 -8.17 10.31 -5.55
N SER A 101 -9.02 11.30 -5.84
CA SER A 101 -10.48 11.10 -5.96
C SER A 101 -10.94 10.87 -7.40
N ASP A 102 -10.14 11.30 -8.38
CA ASP A 102 -10.59 11.48 -9.77
C ASP A 102 -9.80 10.60 -10.75
N ILE A 103 -9.65 9.32 -10.40
CA ILE A 103 -8.94 8.36 -11.27
C ILE A 103 -9.85 8.00 -12.44
N ILE A 104 -9.56 8.58 -13.61
CA ILE A 104 -10.31 8.35 -14.85
C ILE A 104 -10.03 6.95 -15.43
N ALA A 105 -8.78 6.51 -15.37
CA ALA A 105 -8.36 5.21 -15.84
C ALA A 105 -7.11 4.75 -15.09
N TYR A 106 -7.00 3.44 -14.87
CA TYR A 106 -5.82 2.78 -14.33
C TYR A 106 -5.57 1.48 -15.09
N GLY A 107 -4.32 1.02 -15.09
CA GLY A 107 -3.94 -0.26 -15.68
C GLY A 107 -3.08 -0.12 -16.93
N VAL A 108 -3.22 -1.10 -17.81
CA VAL A 108 -2.30 -1.36 -18.91
C VAL A 108 -3.01 -1.02 -20.21
N VAL A 109 -2.66 0.09 -20.86
CA VAL A 109 -3.41 0.58 -22.03
C VAL A 109 -2.80 0.15 -23.38
N ARG A 110 -3.50 -0.32 -24.40
CA ARG A 110 -2.80 -0.91 -25.58
C ARG A 110 -2.62 0.09 -26.73
N SER A 111 -1.45 0.17 -27.37
CA SER A 111 -1.28 0.94 -28.62
C SER A 111 -1.60 0.06 -29.85
N PRO A 112 -2.51 0.48 -30.76
CA PRO A 112 -2.90 -0.33 -31.92
C PRO A 112 -1.85 -0.47 -33.03
N ARG A 113 -0.80 0.38 -33.05
CA ARG A 113 0.14 0.47 -34.20
C ARG A 113 1.35 -0.46 -34.13
N LEU A 114 1.59 -1.08 -32.98
CA LEU A 114 2.58 -2.14 -32.81
C LEU A 114 1.82 -3.45 -32.88
N GLY A 115 1.88 -4.13 -34.03
CA GLY A 115 1.15 -5.38 -34.30
C GLY A 115 1.55 -6.53 -33.38
N PHE A 116 1.13 -6.49 -32.13
CA PHE A 116 1.19 -7.61 -31.20
C PHE A 116 -0.04 -8.49 -31.41
N HIS A 117 0.21 -9.76 -31.75
CA HIS A 117 -0.77 -10.85 -31.77
C HIS A 117 -1.61 -10.89 -30.47
N PRO A 118 -2.83 -11.46 -30.50
CA PRO A 118 -3.81 -11.37 -29.42
C PRO A 118 -3.43 -12.28 -28.25
N ASP A 119 -2.42 -11.91 -27.48
CA ASP A 119 -2.12 -12.52 -26.17
C ASP A 119 -1.41 -11.59 -25.17
N ILE A 120 -1.22 -10.31 -25.48
CA ILE A 120 -0.39 -9.43 -24.64
C ILE A 120 -1.11 -8.15 -24.22
N SER A 121 -1.34 -8.02 -22.91
CA SER A 121 -1.59 -6.79 -22.13
C SER A 121 -0.58 -5.69 -22.41
N THR A 122 -0.86 -4.84 -23.41
CA THR A 122 -0.08 -3.64 -23.74
C THR A 122 -0.52 -2.38 -22.98
N GLN A 123 0.45 -1.46 -22.75
CA GLN A 123 0.49 -0.24 -21.89
C GLN A 123 0.51 1.12 -22.66
N VAL A 124 -0.25 2.12 -22.16
CA VAL A 124 -0.38 3.54 -22.62
C VAL A 124 -0.69 4.34 -21.35
N GLY A 125 0.29 5.10 -20.88
CA GLY A 125 0.05 6.18 -19.93
C GLY A 125 -0.67 7.35 -20.60
N PRO A 126 -1.10 8.37 -19.83
CA PRO A 126 -0.34 8.89 -18.70
C PRO A 126 -1.14 8.89 -17.39
N VAL A 127 -0.58 8.26 -16.36
CA VAL A 127 0.08 9.05 -15.32
C VAL A 127 1.56 8.82 -15.59
N VAL A 128 2.35 9.89 -15.73
CA VAL A 128 3.81 9.72 -15.77
C VAL A 128 4.22 9.31 -14.37
N ASP A 129 4.26 8.01 -14.12
CA ASP A 129 5.33 7.35 -13.38
C ASP A 129 5.69 6.10 -14.20
N LEU A 130 6.83 6.20 -14.87
CA LEU A 130 7.43 5.13 -15.67
C LEU A 130 7.85 3.98 -14.74
N TRP A 131 6.95 3.07 -14.40
CA TRP A 131 7.34 1.79 -13.82
C TRP A 131 7.86 0.85 -14.93
N THR A 132 9.09 1.10 -15.36
CA THR A 132 9.89 0.14 -16.13
C THR A 132 10.16 -1.11 -15.30
N ARG A 133 10.13 -2.27 -15.98
CA ARG A 133 10.43 -3.58 -15.40
C ARG A 133 11.77 -3.58 -14.67
N GLY A 134 11.75 -4.06 -13.43
CA GLY A 134 12.94 -4.42 -12.68
C GLY A 134 13.14 -3.52 -11.47
N TRP A 135 12.93 -4.10 -10.29
CA TRP A 135 13.39 -3.59 -8.99
C TRP A 135 12.78 -2.23 -8.62
N ALA A 136 11.82 -2.16 -7.71
CA ALA A 136 12.16 -2.00 -6.29
C ALA A 136 13.24 -0.92 -6.03
N GLN A 137 13.15 0.21 -6.72
CA GLN A 137 13.81 1.46 -6.34
C GLN A 137 12.77 2.56 -6.34
N LEU A 138 12.32 2.85 -5.12
CA LEU A 138 12.07 4.21 -4.61
C LEU A 138 11.42 5.15 -5.62
N ASP A 139 10.12 5.00 -5.80
CA ASP A 139 9.29 6.16 -6.10
C ASP A 139 8.65 6.61 -4.77
N PRO A 140 9.15 7.68 -4.12
CA PRO A 140 8.68 8.12 -2.81
C PRO A 140 7.26 8.70 -2.83
N PHE A 141 6.65 8.87 -4.02
CA PHE A 141 5.41 9.63 -4.17
C PHE A 141 4.20 8.84 -4.67
N SER A 142 4.33 7.53 -4.92
CA SER A 142 3.17 6.68 -5.25
C SER A 142 2.29 6.44 -4.02
N PRO A 143 0.95 6.40 -4.12
CA PRO A 143 0.07 6.06 -3.00
C PRO A 143 0.34 4.64 -2.45
N ALA A 144 0.87 3.72 -3.27
CA ALA A 144 1.37 2.42 -2.84
C ALA A 144 2.66 2.56 -1.99
N SER A 145 3.52 3.51 -2.35
CA SER A 145 4.70 3.93 -1.59
C SER A 145 4.38 4.77 -0.37
N SER A 146 3.19 5.37 -0.25
CA SER A 146 2.76 6.11 0.93
C SER A 146 2.14 5.18 1.99
N MET A 147 1.46 4.10 1.58
CA MET A 147 1.07 3.01 2.49
C MET A 147 2.24 2.11 2.89
N ALA A 148 3.15 1.80 1.95
CA ALA A 148 4.45 1.20 2.29
C ALA A 148 5.36 2.21 3.00
N GLY A 149 5.16 3.50 2.77
CA GLY A 149 5.81 4.66 3.36
C GLY A 149 5.51 4.79 4.84
N LEU A 150 4.29 4.52 5.27
CA LEU A 150 3.96 4.40 6.70
C LEU A 150 4.80 3.32 7.42
N LEU A 151 5.37 2.35 6.70
CA LEU A 151 6.32 1.35 7.22
C LEU A 151 7.79 1.66 6.87
N HIS A 152 8.06 2.56 5.92
CA HIS A 152 9.39 2.90 5.40
C HIS A 152 9.90 4.27 5.87
N GLU A 153 9.03 5.19 6.31
CA GLU A 153 9.38 6.51 6.82
C GLU A 153 9.98 6.41 8.24
N GLN A 154 9.72 5.30 8.95
CA GLN A 154 10.51 4.87 10.11
C GLN A 154 11.93 4.37 9.75
N ARG A 155 12.22 4.11 8.46
CA ARG A 155 13.48 3.51 7.98
C ARG A 155 14.57 4.54 7.68
N HIS A 156 14.23 5.77 7.29
CA HIS A 156 15.21 6.77 6.86
C HIS A 156 15.80 7.64 7.98
N LEU A 157 15.07 7.86 9.08
CA LEU A 157 15.58 8.61 10.24
C LEU A 157 16.74 7.92 10.97
N LEU A 158 16.92 6.60 10.78
CA LEU A 158 17.99 5.82 11.41
C LEU A 158 19.32 5.80 10.62
N VAL A 159 19.33 6.26 9.36
CA VAL A 159 20.54 6.23 8.52
C VAL A 159 21.21 7.61 8.45
N GLN A 160 20.46 8.71 8.58
CA GLN A 160 21.06 10.05 8.53
C GLN A 160 21.93 10.40 9.74
N GLU A 161 21.68 9.87 10.94
CA GLU A 161 22.52 10.13 12.12
C GLU A 161 23.92 9.48 12.04
N HIS A 162 24.17 8.55 11.11
CA HIS A 162 25.48 7.91 10.99
C HIS A 162 26.48 8.69 10.11
N ASN A 163 26.01 9.68 9.34
CA ASN A 163 26.86 10.49 8.46
C ASN A 163 27.17 11.89 9.00
N GLU A 164 26.68 12.27 10.18
CA GLU A 164 27.06 13.52 10.86
C GLU A 164 28.02 13.31 12.06
N LEU A 165 28.51 12.08 12.26
CA LEU A 165 29.45 11.73 13.33
C LEU A 165 30.80 11.16 12.85
N ASN A 166 31.19 11.43 11.59
CA ASN A 166 32.56 11.19 11.09
C ASN A 166 33.09 12.43 10.36
#